data_AF-A0A3M7FAM1-F1
#
_entry.id   AF-A0A3M7FAM1-F1
#
_cell.length_a   1.000
_cell.length_b   1.000
_cell.length_c   1.000
_cell.angle_alpha   90.00
_cell.angle_beta   90.00
_cell.angle_gamma   90.00
#
_symmetry.space_group_name_H-M   'P 1'
#
loop_
_entity.id
_entity.type
_entity.pdbx_description
1 polymer ?
#
loop_
_entity_poly.entity_id
_entity_poly.type
_entity_poly.pdbx_seq_one_letter_code
_entity_poly.pdbx_strand_id
1 'polypeptide(L)'
;MLTTRLIPRHAPTALPSRLIISATPPTSTTAVASFLTISPSRRAAQQPRRGRDPQAGLTTPVPDDAPRQKAASPFYFEAGYSGWAKRPSRPFPPPFFSPPSGSFSDPLSTFDRSIDRRLTHHQTVNGQMIRGITVGDDALLVSPNLLAANDGVGAWAQKERGHAPLWSRLILHFLALSAEEDNYGGRTGTPDPKGYLGKAYEATKEALSPPTEWFGTTTSSSALLHHTEKEIREEQEEEGKQATATATRRPLCYVMQLGDSKVMILRPKEAGKVVFETDEQWHYFDCPRQLGTNSPDTPEHNAVVSPVEIEVGDVVLAMSDGVTDNLWKEDIAEIS
;
A
#
# COMPACT_ATOMS: atom_id res chain seq x y z
N MET A 1 0.35 5.64 -6.09
CA MET A 1 0.21 6.80 -5.20
C MET A 1 -0.70 6.43 -4.04
N LEU A 2 -0.15 6.43 -2.82
CA LEU A 2 -0.93 6.38 -1.58
C LEU A 2 -1.21 7.82 -1.15
N THR A 3 -2.44 8.17 -0.80
CA THR A 3 -2.78 9.51 -0.27
C THR A 3 -3.52 9.34 1.04
N THR A 4 -3.10 10.05 2.08
CA THR A 4 -3.63 9.85 3.44
C THR A 4 -3.80 11.17 4.18
N ARG A 5 -4.71 11.20 5.16
CA ARG A 5 -4.89 12.31 6.10
C ARG A 5 -4.82 11.75 7.53
N LEU A 6 -4.06 12.39 8.42
CA LEU A 6 -3.99 11.95 9.82
C LEU A 6 -5.19 12.48 10.63
N ILE A 7 -5.93 11.60 11.32
CA ILE A 7 -7.12 11.96 12.13
C ILE A 7 -7.03 11.34 13.56
N PRO A 8 -7.58 11.99 14.61
CA PRO A 8 -7.72 11.40 15.96
C PRO A 8 -8.84 10.33 16.02
N ARG A 9 -8.65 9.25 16.78
CA ARG A 9 -9.74 8.25 17.00
C ARG A 9 -10.77 8.74 18.02
N HIS A 10 -11.92 9.25 17.58
CA HIS A 10 -13.12 9.44 18.41
C HIS A 10 -14.30 8.58 17.92
N ALA A 11 -15.10 8.04 18.86
CA ALA A 11 -16.20 7.09 18.64
C ALA A 11 -17.53 7.79 18.24
N PRO A 12 -18.58 7.04 17.82
CA PRO A 12 -19.29 7.28 16.56
C PRO A 12 -20.44 8.29 16.67
N THR A 13 -20.65 9.11 15.63
CA THR A 13 -21.98 9.68 15.39
C THR A 13 -22.27 9.80 13.90
N ALA A 14 -23.43 9.22 13.53
CA ALA A 14 -24.28 9.49 12.37
C ALA A 14 -23.73 9.33 10.94
N LEU A 15 -24.30 8.33 10.26
CA LEU A 15 -24.34 8.17 8.80
C LEU A 15 -24.81 9.47 8.10
N PRO A 16 -24.21 9.86 6.97
CA PRO A 16 -24.88 10.73 6.02
C PRO A 16 -25.57 9.92 4.92
N SER A 17 -26.82 10.33 4.72
CA SER A 17 -27.83 9.92 3.75
C SER A 17 -27.33 9.86 2.29
N ARG A 18 -27.77 8.82 1.58
CA ARG A 18 -27.67 8.67 0.12
C ARG A 18 -28.30 9.86 -0.59
N LEU A 19 -27.52 10.58 -1.41
CA LEU A 19 -28.05 11.48 -2.43
C LEU A 19 -28.25 10.69 -3.73
N ILE A 20 -29.49 10.45 -4.12
CA ILE A 20 -29.86 9.86 -5.41
C ILE A 20 -29.98 11.01 -6.40
N ILE A 21 -29.07 11.09 -7.38
CA ILE A 21 -29.19 12.02 -8.51
C ILE A 21 -30.01 11.31 -9.60
N SER A 22 -31.26 11.74 -9.75
CA SER A 22 -32.16 11.37 -10.84
C SER A 22 -31.84 12.23 -12.07
N ALA A 23 -31.35 11.61 -13.15
CA ALA A 23 -31.24 12.25 -14.46
C ALA A 23 -32.53 12.00 -15.27
N THR A 24 -33.30 13.06 -15.52
CA THR A 24 -34.40 13.07 -16.48
C THR A 24 -33.85 13.24 -17.91
N PRO A 25 -34.41 12.55 -18.92
CA PRO A 25 -34.01 12.75 -20.31
C PRO A 25 -34.90 13.84 -20.97
N PRO A 26 -34.38 14.61 -21.95
CA PRO A 26 -35.24 15.43 -22.79
C PRO A 26 -35.84 14.61 -23.92
N THR A 27 -37.16 14.77 -24.06
CA THR A 27 -37.97 14.51 -25.24
C THR A 27 -37.43 15.24 -26.49
N SER A 28 -37.42 14.57 -27.65
CA SER A 28 -38.16 15.03 -28.84
C SER A 28 -37.98 14.16 -30.09
N THR A 29 -39.15 13.89 -30.69
CA THR A 29 -39.48 13.75 -32.12
C THR A 29 -39.22 12.46 -32.88
N THR A 30 -40.36 11.85 -33.19
CA THR A 30 -40.74 10.85 -34.18
C THR A 30 -40.07 10.99 -35.56
N ALA A 31 -39.50 9.90 -36.07
CA ALA A 31 -39.39 9.64 -37.51
C ALA A 31 -39.56 8.14 -37.77
N VAL A 32 -40.41 7.83 -38.74
CA VAL A 32 -40.94 6.51 -39.09
C VAL A 32 -39.93 5.70 -39.89
N ALA A 33 -39.99 4.38 -39.69
CA ALA A 33 -39.07 3.36 -40.16
C ALA A 33 -38.80 3.30 -41.68
N SER A 34 -37.62 2.80 -42.01
CA SER A 34 -37.38 2.04 -43.24
C SER A 34 -36.40 0.91 -42.91
N PHE A 35 -36.90 -0.32 -42.90
CA PHE A 35 -36.13 -1.52 -42.67
C PHE A 35 -35.30 -1.85 -43.92
N LEU A 36 -33.98 -1.79 -43.79
CA LEU A 36 -33.05 -2.47 -44.68
C LEU A 36 -32.14 -3.35 -43.82
N THR A 37 -32.42 -4.65 -43.84
CA THR A 37 -31.58 -5.69 -43.26
C THR A 37 -30.26 -5.76 -44.00
N ILE A 38 -29.21 -5.20 -43.41
CA ILE A 38 -27.82 -5.41 -43.82
C ILE A 38 -27.10 -6.03 -42.63
N SER A 39 -26.81 -7.33 -42.72
CA SER A 39 -26.01 -8.07 -41.75
C SER A 39 -24.58 -7.55 -41.75
N PRO A 40 -24.06 -6.92 -40.67
CA PRO A 40 -22.64 -6.65 -40.58
C PRO A 40 -21.99 -7.82 -39.84
N SER A 41 -21.30 -8.66 -40.59
CA SER A 41 -20.20 -9.49 -40.07
C SER A 41 -19.17 -8.56 -39.42
N ARG A 42 -19.34 -8.27 -38.12
CA ARG A 42 -18.31 -7.62 -37.31
C ARG A 42 -17.41 -8.70 -36.73
N ARG A 43 -16.41 -9.12 -37.52
CA ARG A 43 -15.10 -9.43 -36.94
C ARG A 43 -14.58 -8.13 -36.36
N ALA A 44 -14.98 -7.81 -35.13
CA ALA A 44 -14.30 -6.81 -34.34
C ALA A 44 -12.90 -7.34 -34.09
N ALA A 45 -11.94 -6.86 -34.89
CA ALA A 45 -10.54 -6.93 -34.56
C ALA A 45 -10.41 -6.31 -33.16
N GLN A 46 -10.20 -7.16 -32.16
CA GLN A 46 -9.83 -6.73 -30.82
C GLN A 46 -8.51 -5.99 -30.97
N GLN A 47 -8.57 -4.66 -31.10
CA GLN A 47 -7.40 -3.84 -30.82
C GLN A 47 -7.00 -4.17 -29.37
N PRO A 48 -5.74 -4.55 -29.11
CA PRO A 48 -5.29 -4.80 -27.75
C PRO A 48 -5.45 -3.48 -26.99
N ARG A 49 -6.38 -3.45 -26.02
CA ARG A 49 -6.53 -2.36 -25.07
C ARG A 49 -5.17 -2.15 -24.39
N ARG A 50 -4.44 -1.11 -24.78
CA ARG A 50 -3.12 -0.74 -24.23
C ARG A 50 -3.22 0.03 -22.89
N GLY A 51 -4.39 0.11 -22.27
CA GLY A 51 -4.59 0.70 -20.96
C GLY A 51 -5.45 -0.23 -20.09
N ARG A 52 -5.00 -0.47 -18.86
CA ARG A 52 -5.77 -1.15 -17.81
C ARG A 52 -6.54 -0.10 -17.01
N ASP A 53 -7.62 -0.52 -16.36
CA ASP A 53 -8.32 0.32 -15.40
C ASP A 53 -7.43 0.54 -14.15
N PRO A 54 -7.44 1.74 -13.57
CA PRO A 54 -6.69 2.03 -12.35
C PRO A 54 -7.16 1.14 -11.20
N GLN A 55 -6.23 0.63 -10.41
CA GLN A 55 -6.56 -0.05 -9.15
C GLN A 55 -6.59 1.01 -8.03
N ALA A 56 -7.73 1.20 -7.39
CA ALA A 56 -7.83 2.11 -6.25
C ALA A 56 -8.73 1.54 -5.16
N GLY A 57 -8.49 1.94 -3.92
CA GLY A 57 -9.26 1.52 -2.76
C GLY A 57 -8.83 2.23 -1.49
N LEU A 58 -9.61 2.10 -0.42
CA LEU A 58 -9.32 2.75 0.87
C LEU A 58 -8.45 1.88 1.78
N THR A 59 -8.53 0.55 1.66
CA THR A 59 -7.75 -0.36 2.49
C THR A 59 -7.27 -1.54 1.67
N THR A 60 -6.09 -2.06 2.00
CA THR A 60 -5.63 -3.33 1.41
C THR A 60 -6.28 -4.51 2.13
N PRO A 61 -6.52 -5.65 1.44
CA PRO A 61 -7.13 -6.84 2.06
C PRO A 61 -6.36 -7.34 3.29
N VAL A 62 -7.10 -7.74 4.31
CA VAL A 62 -6.62 -8.32 5.58
C VAL A 62 -7.45 -9.60 5.84
N PRO A 63 -6.88 -10.67 6.42
CA PRO A 63 -7.66 -11.86 6.81
C PRO A 63 -8.87 -11.53 7.68
N ASP A 64 -9.98 -12.24 7.46
CA ASP A 64 -11.22 -12.08 8.26
C ASP A 64 -11.00 -12.41 9.75
N ASP A 65 -10.10 -13.33 10.03
CA ASP A 65 -9.69 -13.78 11.36
C ASP A 65 -8.50 -13.00 11.93
N ALA A 66 -7.99 -11.99 11.22
CA ALA A 66 -6.87 -11.20 11.69
C ALA A 66 -7.23 -10.53 13.02
N PRO A 67 -6.37 -10.66 14.05
CA PRO A 67 -6.64 -10.05 15.34
C PRO A 67 -6.73 -8.54 15.16
N ARG A 68 -7.86 -7.95 15.54
CA ARG A 68 -8.06 -6.49 15.59
C ARG A 68 -7.25 -5.92 16.76
N GLN A 69 -5.93 -5.98 16.68
CA GLN A 69 -5.05 -5.37 17.66
C GLN A 69 -5.26 -3.86 17.62
N LYS A 70 -5.61 -3.30 18.78
CA LYS A 70 -5.67 -1.85 18.93
C LYS A 70 -4.22 -1.36 18.97
N ALA A 71 -3.77 -0.75 17.87
CA ALA A 71 -2.44 -0.19 17.78
C ALA A 71 -2.14 0.74 18.98
N ALA A 72 -0.89 0.75 19.43
CA ALA A 72 -0.46 1.57 20.57
C ALA A 72 -0.64 3.07 20.33
N SER A 73 -0.52 3.52 19.08
CA SER A 73 -0.68 4.93 18.73
C SER A 73 -2.15 5.38 18.87
N PRO A 74 -2.42 6.54 19.51
CA PRO A 74 -3.76 7.14 19.52
C PRO A 74 -4.15 7.74 18.15
N PHE A 75 -3.20 7.83 17.23
CA PHE A 75 -3.36 8.37 15.88
C PHE A 75 -3.50 7.23 14.85
N TYR A 76 -4.07 7.55 13.70
CA TYR A 76 -4.13 6.63 12.56
C TYR A 76 -4.07 7.36 11.23
N PHE A 77 -3.55 6.67 10.22
CA PHE A 77 -3.68 7.07 8.83
C PHE A 77 -5.09 6.77 8.33
N GLU A 78 -5.83 7.82 7.95
CA GLU A 78 -6.99 7.68 7.06
C GLU A 78 -6.44 7.69 5.63
N ALA A 79 -6.26 6.52 5.06
CA ALA A 79 -5.47 6.32 3.85
C ALA A 79 -6.28 5.68 2.73
N GLY A 80 -5.78 5.81 1.51
CA GLY A 80 -6.18 5.01 0.36
C GLY A 80 -5.00 4.76 -0.57
N TYR A 81 -5.17 3.83 -1.50
CA TYR A 81 -4.20 3.54 -2.55
C TYR A 81 -4.78 3.82 -3.92
N SER A 82 -3.90 4.17 -4.84
CA SER A 82 -4.12 4.20 -6.28
C SER A 82 -2.90 3.65 -7.00
N GLY A 83 -3.11 2.82 -8.01
CA GLY A 83 -2.07 2.13 -8.75
C GLY A 83 -2.41 2.03 -10.23
N TRP A 84 -1.41 2.35 -11.07
CA TRP A 84 -1.48 2.18 -12.52
C TRP A 84 -0.29 1.36 -13.00
N ALA A 85 -0.53 0.08 -13.26
CA ALA A 85 0.54 -0.81 -13.67
C ALA A 85 0.91 -0.59 -15.15
N LYS A 86 2.20 -0.38 -15.44
CA LYS A 86 2.75 -0.35 -16.81
C LYS A 86 2.42 -1.62 -17.59
N ARG A 87 2.32 -2.76 -16.90
CA ARG A 87 2.02 -4.08 -17.49
C ARG A 87 1.32 -5.02 -16.51
N PRO A 88 0.74 -6.13 -16.99
CA PRO A 88 0.24 -7.20 -16.14
C PRO A 88 1.28 -7.77 -15.16
N SER A 89 0.88 -7.91 -13.89
CA SER A 89 1.60 -8.73 -12.91
C SER A 89 1.65 -10.18 -13.38
N ARG A 90 2.80 -10.83 -13.24
CA ARG A 90 2.90 -12.29 -13.36
C ARG A 90 2.04 -12.94 -12.26
N PRO A 91 1.16 -13.90 -12.59
CA PRO A 91 0.41 -14.63 -11.57
C PRO A 91 1.37 -15.34 -10.62
N PHE A 92 1.05 -15.30 -9.33
CA PHE A 92 1.86 -15.96 -8.32
C PHE A 92 1.93 -17.46 -8.62
N PRO A 93 3.11 -18.08 -8.50
CA PRO A 93 3.28 -19.50 -8.72
C PRO A 93 2.80 -20.29 -7.50
N PRO A 94 2.47 -21.59 -7.64
CA PRO A 94 2.35 -22.48 -6.50
C PRO A 94 3.63 -22.45 -5.64
N PRO A 95 3.52 -22.55 -4.30
CA PRO A 95 2.30 -22.71 -3.51
C PRO A 95 1.56 -21.39 -3.19
N PHE A 96 2.13 -20.24 -3.56
CA PHE A 96 1.61 -18.91 -3.18
C PHE A 96 0.26 -18.56 -3.79
N PHE A 97 -0.09 -19.26 -4.88
CA PHE A 97 -1.42 -19.23 -5.45
C PHE A 97 -1.83 -20.65 -5.80
N SER A 98 -2.95 -21.09 -5.24
CA SER A 98 -3.59 -22.34 -5.62
C SER A 98 -4.85 -21.97 -6.40
N PRO A 99 -5.01 -22.31 -7.69
CA PRO A 99 -6.32 -22.22 -8.32
C PRO A 99 -7.29 -23.22 -7.66
N PRO A 100 -8.63 -23.02 -7.74
CA PRO A 100 -9.58 -24.00 -7.19
C PRO A 100 -9.30 -25.37 -7.80
N SER A 101 -9.21 -26.39 -6.95
CA SER A 101 -9.24 -27.78 -7.38
C SER A 101 -10.55 -28.02 -8.12
N GLY A 102 -10.49 -28.04 -9.45
CA GLY A 102 -11.63 -28.35 -10.30
C GLY A 102 -12.04 -29.82 -10.11
N SER A 103 -12.84 -30.12 -9.09
CA SER A 103 -13.61 -31.36 -9.04
C SER A 103 -14.83 -31.19 -9.94
N PHE A 104 -14.81 -31.90 -11.06
CA PHE A 104 -15.92 -32.05 -12.00
C PHE A 104 -17.03 -32.89 -11.35
N SER A 105 -17.93 -32.26 -10.58
CA SER A 105 -19.28 -32.78 -10.31
C SER A 105 -20.08 -31.82 -9.43
N ASP A 106 -20.58 -30.73 -10.00
CA ASP A 106 -21.82 -30.15 -9.49
C ASP A 106 -22.63 -29.56 -10.66
N PRO A 107 -23.44 -30.37 -11.35
CA PRO A 107 -24.34 -29.88 -12.37
C PRO A 107 -25.56 -29.24 -11.68
N LEU A 108 -25.78 -27.96 -11.98
CA LEU A 108 -27.04 -27.23 -11.73
C LEU A 108 -27.39 -26.94 -10.26
N SER A 109 -26.76 -25.93 -9.65
CA SER A 109 -27.48 -24.85 -8.97
C SER A 109 -26.54 -23.73 -8.50
N THR A 110 -26.78 -22.51 -8.99
CA THR A 110 -26.41 -21.16 -8.49
C THR A 110 -25.87 -20.25 -9.60
N PHE A 111 -26.81 -19.70 -10.39
CA PHE A 111 -26.53 -18.69 -11.41
C PHE A 111 -26.42 -17.25 -10.88
N ASP A 112 -26.21 -17.03 -9.57
CA ASP A 112 -26.25 -15.68 -8.96
C ASP A 112 -25.13 -15.35 -7.96
N ARG A 113 -23.96 -16.03 -8.00
CA ARG A 113 -22.83 -15.71 -7.10
C ARG A 113 -21.44 -15.73 -7.78
N SER A 114 -21.33 -15.17 -8.99
CA SER A 114 -20.21 -15.44 -9.92
C SER A 114 -19.16 -14.33 -10.11
N ILE A 115 -18.91 -13.49 -9.10
CA ILE A 115 -17.69 -12.62 -9.05
C ILE A 115 -16.92 -12.77 -7.72
N ASP A 116 -17.60 -13.00 -6.61
CA ASP A 116 -16.97 -12.91 -5.27
C ASP A 116 -16.07 -14.12 -4.90
N ARG A 117 -16.38 -15.32 -5.40
CA ARG A 117 -15.59 -16.53 -5.09
C ARG A 117 -14.27 -16.67 -5.86
N ARG A 118 -13.98 -15.79 -6.81
CA ARG A 118 -12.63 -15.70 -7.40
C ARG A 118 -11.66 -14.90 -6.51
N LEU A 119 -12.19 -14.16 -5.53
CA LEU A 119 -11.42 -13.42 -4.53
C LEU A 119 -11.11 -14.25 -3.27
N THR A 120 -11.80 -15.38 -3.05
CA THR A 120 -11.50 -16.32 -1.95
C THR A 120 -10.28 -17.21 -2.21
N HIS A 121 -9.67 -17.12 -3.40
CA HIS A 121 -8.32 -17.65 -3.65
C HIS A 121 -7.29 -16.62 -3.20
N HIS A 122 -7.24 -16.42 -1.89
CA HIS A 122 -6.23 -15.59 -1.28
C HIS A 122 -4.86 -16.23 -1.53
N GLN A 123 -3.93 -15.42 -2.03
CA GLN A 123 -2.54 -15.82 -2.13
C GLN A 123 -2.03 -16.04 -0.71
N THR A 124 -1.38 -17.18 -0.45
CA THR A 124 -0.94 -17.54 0.90
C THR A 124 0.54 -17.82 0.99
N VAL A 125 1.11 -17.56 2.16
CA VAL A 125 2.44 -18.00 2.54
C VAL A 125 2.35 -18.50 3.98
N ASN A 126 2.93 -19.66 4.28
CA ASN A 126 2.87 -20.29 5.60
C ASN A 126 1.43 -20.43 6.15
N GLY A 127 0.45 -20.66 5.27
CA GLY A 127 -0.96 -20.79 5.64
C GLY A 127 -1.69 -19.46 5.91
N GLN A 128 -1.02 -18.31 5.78
CA GLN A 128 -1.60 -16.98 6.00
C GLN A 128 -1.78 -16.22 4.69
N MET A 129 -2.79 -15.36 4.60
CA MET A 129 -2.97 -14.46 3.44
C MET A 129 -1.78 -13.50 3.31
N ILE A 130 -1.22 -13.40 2.10
CA ILE A 130 -0.20 -12.41 1.76
C ILE A 130 -0.86 -11.02 1.75
N ARG A 131 -0.48 -10.16 2.69
CA ARG A 131 -1.09 -8.83 2.92
C ARG A 131 -0.61 -7.78 1.96
N GLY A 132 -1.49 -6.88 1.52
CA GLY A 132 -1.20 -5.84 0.53
C GLY A 132 -1.82 -6.16 -0.82
N ILE A 133 -1.50 -5.37 -1.84
CA ILE A 133 -1.97 -5.54 -3.22
C ILE A 133 -0.82 -5.49 -4.20
N THR A 134 -0.99 -6.13 -5.36
CA THR A 134 0.00 -6.16 -6.43
C THR A 134 -0.41 -5.22 -7.56
N VAL A 135 0.48 -4.30 -7.94
CA VAL A 135 0.26 -3.34 -9.03
C VAL A 135 1.38 -3.50 -10.05
N GLY A 136 1.20 -4.41 -11.01
CA GLY A 136 2.27 -4.71 -11.97
C GLY A 136 3.38 -5.51 -11.30
N ASP A 137 4.59 -4.97 -11.27
CA ASP A 137 5.70 -5.57 -10.52
C ASP A 137 5.78 -5.05 -9.08
N ASP A 138 5.01 -4.01 -8.74
CA ASP A 138 5.03 -3.31 -7.46
C ASP A 138 4.07 -3.94 -6.45
N ALA A 139 4.24 -3.55 -5.19
CA ALA A 139 3.35 -3.87 -4.09
C ALA A 139 3.00 -2.63 -3.25
N LEU A 140 1.73 -2.53 -2.84
CA LEU A 140 1.26 -1.47 -1.94
C LEU A 140 0.61 -2.05 -0.68
N LEU A 141 0.79 -1.37 0.46
CA LEU A 141 0.13 -1.67 1.73
C LEU A 141 -0.52 -0.40 2.26
N VAL A 142 -1.77 -0.54 2.70
CA VAL A 142 -2.49 0.50 3.42
C VAL A 142 -3.05 -0.09 4.71
N SER A 143 -2.51 0.34 5.83
CA SER A 143 -3.07 0.08 7.15
C SER A 143 -3.13 1.37 7.99
N PRO A 144 -3.90 1.37 9.10
CA PRO A 144 -4.00 2.54 9.98
C PRO A 144 -2.68 3.01 10.59
N ASN A 145 -1.63 2.18 10.60
CA ASN A 145 -0.36 2.48 11.25
C ASN A 145 0.87 2.25 10.36
N LEU A 146 0.69 1.66 9.18
CA LEU A 146 1.77 1.37 8.25
C LEU A 146 1.31 1.57 6.81
N LEU A 147 2.05 2.40 6.10
CA LEU A 147 1.93 2.65 4.68
C LEU A 147 3.22 2.13 4.03
N ALA A 148 3.12 1.41 2.92
CA ALA A 148 4.32 0.94 2.22
C ALA A 148 4.11 0.84 0.71
N ALA A 149 5.17 1.14 -0.03
CA ALA A 149 5.27 0.95 -1.48
C ALA A 149 6.62 0.31 -1.81
N ASN A 150 6.57 -0.84 -2.46
CA ASN A 150 7.75 -1.59 -2.88
C ASN A 150 7.72 -1.73 -4.40
N ASP A 151 8.79 -1.30 -5.05
CA ASP A 151 8.93 -1.26 -6.49
C ASP A 151 9.76 -2.44 -6.99
N GLY A 152 9.14 -3.30 -7.80
CA GLY A 152 9.73 -4.55 -8.25
C GLY A 152 10.40 -4.39 -9.61
N VAL A 153 11.62 -4.90 -9.77
CA VAL A 153 12.35 -4.76 -11.05
C VAL A 153 11.71 -5.60 -12.15
N GLY A 154 11.12 -4.92 -13.13
CA GLY A 154 10.41 -5.57 -14.22
C GLY A 154 11.28 -6.47 -15.13
N ALA A 155 12.60 -6.27 -15.16
CA ALA A 155 13.52 -7.12 -15.94
C ALA A 155 13.47 -8.60 -15.53
N TRP A 156 13.09 -8.91 -14.30
CA TRP A 156 12.94 -10.29 -13.82
C TRP A 156 11.89 -11.10 -14.59
N ALA A 157 10.89 -10.46 -15.18
CA ALA A 157 9.90 -11.18 -15.99
C ALA A 157 10.46 -11.84 -17.26
N GLN A 158 11.68 -11.46 -17.68
CA GLN A 158 12.38 -12.11 -18.79
C GLN A 158 13.10 -13.41 -18.36
N LYS A 159 13.12 -13.71 -17.06
CA LYS A 159 13.73 -14.92 -16.50
C LYS A 159 12.64 -15.92 -16.16
N GLU A 160 12.87 -17.19 -16.50
CA GLU A 160 11.92 -18.28 -16.26
C GLU A 160 11.40 -18.28 -14.81
N ARG A 161 12.33 -18.15 -13.85
CA ARG A 161 12.06 -18.13 -12.41
C ARG A 161 12.07 -16.72 -11.81
N GLY A 162 12.04 -15.66 -12.63
CA GLY A 162 11.99 -14.29 -12.15
C GLY A 162 10.56 -13.81 -11.86
N HIS A 163 10.35 -13.25 -10.68
CA HIS A 163 9.05 -12.90 -10.12
C HIS A 163 9.13 -11.69 -9.18
N ALA A 164 9.48 -10.53 -9.71
CA ALA A 164 9.47 -9.25 -8.99
C ALA A 164 8.18 -8.99 -8.17
N PRO A 165 6.95 -9.17 -8.70
CA PRO A 165 5.75 -8.90 -7.91
C PRO A 165 5.57 -9.82 -6.70
N LEU A 166 6.22 -10.98 -6.67
CA LEU A 166 6.18 -11.88 -5.51
C LEU A 166 7.18 -11.41 -4.46
N TRP A 167 8.38 -11.03 -4.88
CA TRP A 167 9.38 -10.39 -4.04
C TRP A 167 8.85 -9.12 -3.37
N SER A 168 8.31 -8.18 -4.14
CA SER A 168 7.76 -6.92 -3.61
C SER A 168 6.63 -7.17 -2.62
N ARG A 169 5.72 -8.11 -2.92
CA ARG A 169 4.58 -8.46 -2.05
C ARG A 169 4.97 -9.20 -0.78
N LEU A 170 5.97 -10.09 -0.83
CA LEU A 170 6.42 -10.83 0.35
C LEU A 170 7.24 -9.97 1.30
N ILE A 171 8.14 -9.11 0.80
CA ILE A 171 8.85 -8.15 1.64
C ILE A 171 7.85 -7.28 2.40
N LEU A 172 6.87 -6.74 1.68
CA LEU A 172 5.83 -5.89 2.26
C LEU A 172 4.94 -6.66 3.26
N HIS A 173 4.59 -7.92 2.95
CA HIS A 173 3.81 -8.77 3.84
C HIS A 173 4.54 -9.05 5.17
N PHE A 174 5.79 -9.49 5.11
CA PHE A 174 6.56 -9.81 6.31
C PHE A 174 7.00 -8.56 7.09
N LEU A 175 7.16 -7.41 6.41
CA LEU A 175 7.35 -6.12 7.07
C LEU A 175 6.13 -5.77 7.93
N ALA A 176 4.93 -5.94 7.38
CA ALA A 176 3.68 -5.70 8.11
C ALA A 176 3.53 -6.64 9.32
N LEU A 177 3.85 -7.93 9.15
CA LEU A 177 3.81 -8.91 10.24
C LEU A 177 4.82 -8.55 11.35
N SER A 178 6.04 -8.17 10.98
CA SER A 178 7.08 -7.79 11.95
C SER A 178 6.72 -6.52 12.72
N ALA A 179 6.13 -5.52 12.05
CA ALA A 179 5.67 -4.30 12.69
C ALA A 179 4.50 -4.56 13.66
N GLU A 180 3.54 -5.43 13.28
CA GLU A 180 2.43 -5.81 14.16
C GLU A 180 2.87 -6.67 15.34
N GLU A 181 3.85 -7.55 15.15
CA GLU A 181 4.44 -8.32 16.24
C GLU A 181 4.97 -7.40 17.34
N ASP A 182 5.57 -6.26 16.99
CA ASP A 182 6.02 -5.24 17.94
C ASP A 182 4.94 -4.22 18.34
N ASN A 183 3.69 -4.41 17.88
CA ASN A 183 2.59 -3.45 18.03
C ASN A 183 3.00 -2.03 17.60
N TYR A 184 3.74 -1.93 16.49
CA TYR A 184 4.29 -0.68 15.94
C TYR A 184 5.13 0.09 16.96
N GLY A 185 6.03 -0.58 17.68
CA GLY A 185 6.83 -0.01 18.77
C GLY A 185 6.10 0.08 20.11
N GLY A 186 4.86 -0.40 20.20
CA GLY A 186 4.08 -0.39 21.44
C GLY A 186 4.58 -1.36 22.52
N ARG A 187 5.31 -2.43 22.14
CA ARG A 187 5.88 -3.39 23.10
C ARG A 187 7.26 -2.96 23.61
N THR A 188 8.09 -2.44 22.70
CA THR A 188 9.47 -1.99 22.96
C THR A 188 9.55 -0.52 23.41
N GLY A 189 8.51 0.26 23.17
CA GLY A 189 8.45 1.71 23.40
C GLY A 189 8.92 2.55 22.21
N THR A 190 9.78 1.98 21.34
CA THR A 190 10.31 2.64 20.14
C THR A 190 10.30 1.65 18.97
N PRO A 191 9.68 1.99 17.83
CA PRO A 191 9.70 1.13 16.65
C PRO A 191 11.11 0.91 16.13
N ASP A 192 11.35 -0.29 15.57
CA ASP A 192 12.57 -0.63 14.83
C ASP A 192 12.25 -1.02 13.37
N PRO A 193 11.92 -0.05 12.50
CA PRO A 193 11.59 -0.34 11.09
C PRO A 193 12.70 -1.06 10.35
N LYS A 194 13.98 -0.79 10.69
CA LYS A 194 15.13 -1.46 10.07
C LYS A 194 15.17 -2.93 10.46
N GLY A 195 14.99 -3.24 11.75
CA GLY A 195 14.89 -4.63 12.22
C GLY A 195 13.68 -5.36 11.66
N TYR A 196 12.53 -4.69 11.51
CA TYR A 196 11.35 -5.27 10.85
C TYR A 196 11.63 -5.62 9.39
N LEU A 197 12.30 -4.74 8.64
CA LEU A 197 12.70 -5.01 7.26
C LEU A 197 13.75 -6.13 7.18
N GLY A 198 14.68 -6.21 8.14
CA GLY A 198 15.62 -7.30 8.29
C GLY A 198 14.93 -8.65 8.42
N LYS A 199 14.00 -8.78 9.38
CA LYS A 199 13.15 -9.98 9.54
C LYS A 199 12.36 -10.29 8.26
N ALA A 200 11.80 -9.26 7.62
CA ALA A 200 11.02 -9.42 6.40
C ALA A 200 11.85 -9.95 5.23
N TYR A 201 13.09 -9.49 5.10
CA TYR A 201 14.02 -9.91 4.06
C TYR A 201 14.41 -11.38 4.24
N GLU A 202 14.76 -11.79 5.45
CA GLU A 202 15.08 -13.20 5.75
C GLU A 202 13.89 -14.12 5.52
N ALA A 203 12.70 -13.76 6.03
CA ALA A 203 11.48 -14.55 5.82
C ALA A 203 11.08 -14.65 4.34
N THR A 204 11.33 -13.61 3.55
CA THR A 204 11.11 -13.63 2.10
C THR A 204 12.05 -14.60 1.40
N LYS A 205 13.35 -14.57 1.73
CA LYS A 205 14.33 -15.52 1.18
C LYS A 205 13.97 -16.96 1.55
N GLU A 206 13.58 -17.20 2.80
CA GLU A 206 13.15 -18.51 3.27
C GLU A 206 11.94 -19.00 2.47
N ALA A 207 10.87 -18.19 2.41
CA ALA A 207 9.65 -18.53 1.69
C ALA A 207 9.90 -18.81 0.20
N LEU A 208 10.87 -18.12 -0.41
CA LEU A 208 11.20 -18.24 -1.83
C LEU A 208 12.31 -19.24 -2.13
N SER A 209 12.78 -20.04 -1.17
CA SER A 209 13.91 -20.97 -1.40
C SER A 209 13.50 -22.42 -1.80
N PRO A 210 12.49 -23.08 -1.22
CA PRO A 210 12.16 -24.48 -1.54
C PRO A 210 10.66 -24.74 -1.87
N PRO A 211 10.31 -25.77 -2.66
CA PRO A 211 11.17 -26.64 -3.49
C PRO A 211 11.56 -26.01 -4.84
N THR A 212 10.94 -24.89 -5.21
CA THR A 212 11.27 -24.11 -6.40
C THR A 212 11.59 -22.70 -5.94
N GLU A 213 12.82 -22.27 -6.19
CA GLU A 213 13.22 -20.93 -5.78
C GLU A 213 12.78 -19.87 -6.80
N TRP A 214 12.36 -18.71 -6.33
CA TRP A 214 11.90 -17.60 -7.18
C TRP A 214 12.79 -16.38 -7.01
N PHE A 215 13.23 -15.81 -8.13
CA PHE A 215 14.19 -14.72 -8.15
C PHE A 215 13.52 -13.36 -8.36
N GLY A 216 14.12 -12.31 -7.85
CA GLY A 216 13.54 -10.97 -7.94
C GLY A 216 14.31 -9.98 -7.09
N THR A 217 14.09 -8.72 -7.39
CA THR A 217 14.59 -7.60 -6.58
C THR A 217 13.49 -6.56 -6.45
N THR A 218 13.53 -5.83 -5.34
CA THR A 218 12.56 -4.78 -5.04
C THR A 218 13.18 -3.68 -4.21
N THR A 219 12.72 -2.45 -4.38
CA THR A 219 12.90 -1.38 -3.39
C THR A 219 12.02 -1.65 -2.16
N SER A 220 12.19 -0.86 -1.11
CA SER A 220 11.29 -0.86 0.03
C SER A 220 11.16 0.55 0.62
N SER A 221 9.95 1.12 0.54
CA SER A 221 9.64 2.42 1.14
C SER A 221 8.43 2.28 2.07
N SER A 222 8.51 2.83 3.29
CA SER A 222 7.40 2.75 4.25
C SER A 222 7.35 3.91 5.22
N ALA A 223 6.14 4.20 5.71
CA ALA A 223 5.88 5.16 6.76
C ALA A 223 5.10 4.46 7.89
N LEU A 224 5.72 4.39 9.07
CA LEU A 224 5.16 3.78 10.27
C LEU A 224 4.74 4.86 11.28
N LEU A 225 3.48 4.84 11.69
CA LEU A 225 2.93 5.80 12.65
C LEU A 225 3.09 5.32 14.08
N HIS A 226 3.82 6.11 14.86
CA HIS A 226 3.99 6.00 16.29
C HIS A 226 3.56 7.29 16.99
N HIS A 227 3.84 7.41 18.29
CA HIS A 227 3.66 8.63 19.04
C HIS A 227 4.81 8.82 20.04
N THR A 228 5.07 10.08 20.38
CA THR A 228 5.91 10.46 21.51
C THR A 228 5.06 11.04 22.62
N GLU A 229 5.52 10.92 23.85
CA GLU A 229 4.95 11.63 25.00
C GLU A 229 5.83 12.84 25.29
N LYS A 230 5.25 14.04 25.21
CA LYS A 230 5.92 15.28 25.62
C LYS A 230 5.20 15.81 26.84
N GLU A 231 5.92 15.89 27.96
CA GLU A 231 5.45 16.59 29.14
C GLU A 231 5.31 18.08 28.81
N ILE A 232 4.09 18.61 28.92
CA ILE A 232 3.88 20.05 28.95
C ILE A 232 3.91 20.43 30.42
N ARG A 233 4.91 21.24 30.80
CA ARG A 233 4.86 21.97 32.06
C ARG A 233 3.96 23.17 31.80
N GLU A 234 2.77 23.16 32.38
CA GLU A 234 1.95 24.37 32.42
C GLU A 234 2.71 25.38 33.29
N GLU A 235 3.22 26.45 32.68
CA GLU A 235 3.67 27.65 33.39
C GLU A 235 2.43 28.37 33.91
N GLN A 236 1.79 27.81 34.94
CA GLN A 236 0.87 28.58 35.77
C GLN A 236 1.64 29.03 37.01
N GLU A 237 2.20 30.24 36.93
CA GLU A 237 2.56 31.05 38.10
C GLU A 237 1.26 31.49 38.80
N GLU A 238 0.56 30.57 39.46
CA GLU A 238 -0.30 30.93 40.58
C GLU A 238 0.34 30.39 41.87
N GLU A 239 0.75 31.30 42.75
CA GLU A 239 1.30 30.99 44.07
C GLU A 239 0.39 29.98 44.80
N GLY A 240 0.86 28.74 44.95
CA GLY A 240 0.25 27.73 45.81
C GLY A 240 -0.39 26.51 45.12
N LYS A 241 -0.44 26.42 43.78
CA LYS A 241 -0.89 25.20 43.08
C LYS A 241 0.30 24.35 42.63
N GLN A 242 0.34 23.10 43.09
CA GLN A 242 1.31 22.10 42.64
C GLN A 242 1.16 21.91 41.12
N ALA A 243 2.23 22.15 40.34
CA ALA A 243 2.22 21.96 38.89
C ALA A 243 1.86 20.50 38.55
N THR A 244 0.70 20.29 37.92
CA THR A 244 0.28 19.00 37.37
C THR A 244 0.80 18.88 35.94
N ALA A 245 1.87 18.13 35.73
CA ALA A 245 2.37 17.86 34.38
C ALA A 245 1.36 16.97 33.62
N THR A 246 0.76 17.48 32.55
CA THR A 246 -0.05 16.66 31.62
C THR A 246 0.83 16.23 30.45
N ALA A 247 1.07 14.93 30.31
CA ALA A 247 1.76 14.38 29.15
C ALA A 247 0.85 14.47 27.92
N THR A 248 1.26 15.23 26.89
CA THR A 248 0.56 15.29 25.61
C THR A 248 1.21 14.35 24.61
N ARG A 249 0.40 13.51 23.95
CA ARG A 249 0.88 12.63 22.89
C ARG A 249 0.99 13.39 21.58
N ARG A 250 2.12 13.27 20.89
CA ARG A 250 2.35 13.86 19.56
C ARG A 250 2.63 12.75 18.54
N PRO A 251 2.11 12.85 17.31
CA PRO A 251 2.35 11.82 16.32
C PRO A 251 3.79 11.90 15.79
N LEU A 252 4.41 10.73 15.65
CA LEU A 252 5.76 10.58 15.11
C LEU A 252 5.72 9.55 14.00
N CYS A 253 6.24 9.91 12.82
CA CYS A 253 6.29 9.02 11.67
C CYS A 253 7.73 8.52 11.47
N TYR A 254 7.92 7.22 11.56
CA TYR A 254 9.17 6.59 11.17
C TYR A 254 9.13 6.29 9.68
N VAL A 255 9.83 7.09 8.90
CA VAL A 255 9.99 6.87 7.47
C VAL A 255 11.20 5.96 7.25
N MET A 256 11.02 4.88 6.52
CA MET A 256 12.08 3.93 6.17
C MET A 256 12.18 3.81 4.66
N GLN A 257 13.41 3.90 4.15
CA GLN A 257 13.71 3.92 2.71
C GLN A 257 14.89 3.02 2.35
N LEU A 258 14.70 2.21 1.31
CA LEU A 258 15.74 1.50 0.58
C LEU A 258 15.44 1.52 -0.92
N GLY A 259 16.30 2.17 -1.69
CA GLY A 259 16.13 2.37 -3.15
C GLY A 259 15.66 3.78 -3.53
N ASP A 260 14.98 3.91 -4.65
CA ASP A 260 14.57 5.15 -5.32
C ASP A 260 13.05 5.41 -5.30
N SER A 261 12.26 4.52 -4.72
CA SER A 261 10.90 4.86 -4.28
C SER A 261 10.92 6.01 -3.28
N LYS A 262 9.79 6.66 -3.00
CA LYS A 262 9.78 7.89 -2.19
C LYS A 262 8.67 7.90 -1.16
N VAL A 263 9.02 8.37 0.03
CA VAL A 263 8.05 8.82 1.03
C VAL A 263 8.14 10.32 1.16
N MET A 264 7.00 10.99 1.08
CA MET A 264 6.87 12.44 1.23
C MET A 264 5.79 12.78 2.24
N ILE A 265 6.05 13.78 3.07
CA ILE A 265 5.11 14.27 4.08
C ILE A 265 4.82 15.73 3.77
N LEU A 266 3.55 16.03 3.54
CA LEU A 266 3.06 17.37 3.21
C LEU A 266 2.22 17.91 4.35
N ARG A 267 2.26 19.23 4.53
CA ARG A 267 1.42 19.97 5.47
C ARG A 267 0.50 20.93 4.73
N PRO A 268 -0.73 20.51 4.40
CA PRO A 268 -1.68 21.34 3.65
C PRO A 268 -1.99 22.69 4.33
N LYS A 269 -1.98 22.73 5.68
CA LYS A 269 -2.25 23.96 6.45
C LYS A 269 -1.22 25.07 6.20
N GLU A 270 0.00 24.74 5.78
CA GLU A 270 1.09 25.67 5.49
C GLU A 270 1.29 25.80 3.97
N ALA A 271 0.20 25.97 3.21
CA ALA A 271 0.20 26.08 1.75
C ALA A 271 0.92 24.91 1.04
N GLY A 272 0.67 23.68 1.49
CA GLY A 272 1.23 22.47 0.87
C GLY A 272 2.72 22.24 1.17
N LYS A 273 3.28 22.88 2.20
CA LYS A 273 4.69 22.73 2.59
C LYS A 273 5.12 21.26 2.67
N VAL A 274 6.24 20.95 2.03
CA VAL A 274 6.94 19.66 2.19
C VAL A 274 7.64 19.65 3.55
N VAL A 275 7.11 18.85 4.48
CA VAL A 275 7.69 18.64 5.82
C VAL A 275 8.90 17.73 5.74
N PHE A 276 8.82 16.69 4.91
CA PHE A 276 9.87 15.71 4.75
C PHE A 276 9.78 15.02 3.38
N GLU A 277 10.92 14.64 2.84
CA GLU A 277 11.07 13.82 1.64
C GLU A 277 12.27 12.91 1.83
N THR A 278 12.17 11.64 1.41
CA THR A 278 13.30 10.72 1.41
C THR A 278 14.27 11.00 0.27
N ASP A 279 15.57 10.89 0.55
CA ASP A 279 16.61 10.87 -0.48
C ASP A 279 16.65 9.51 -1.19
N GLU A 280 16.75 9.53 -2.52
CA GLU A 280 16.89 8.34 -3.36
C GLU A 280 18.27 7.71 -3.19
N GLN A 281 18.32 6.38 -3.26
CA GLN A 281 19.54 5.62 -2.99
C GLN A 281 19.98 4.82 -4.21
N TRP A 282 21.21 5.07 -4.64
CA TRP A 282 21.78 4.52 -5.86
C TRP A 282 23.13 3.85 -5.60
N HIS A 283 23.47 2.83 -6.38
CA HIS A 283 24.87 2.38 -6.54
C HIS A 283 25.59 3.24 -7.57
N TYR A 284 24.89 3.55 -8.66
CA TYR A 284 25.27 4.45 -9.76
C TYR A 284 23.99 4.86 -10.50
N PHE A 285 24.12 5.74 -11.49
CA PHE A 285 22.99 6.26 -12.26
C PHE A 285 22.12 5.11 -12.83
N ASP A 286 20.80 5.18 -12.58
CA ASP A 286 19.81 4.19 -13.04
C ASP A 286 19.99 2.77 -12.46
N CYS A 287 20.70 2.65 -11.33
CA CYS A 287 20.83 1.42 -10.55
C CYS A 287 20.55 1.69 -9.07
N PRO A 288 19.27 1.66 -8.66
CA PRO A 288 18.91 1.94 -7.28
C PRO A 288 19.31 0.78 -6.37
N ARG A 289 19.43 1.06 -5.07
CA ARG A 289 19.59 0.00 -4.07
C ARG A 289 18.34 -0.85 -3.99
N GLN A 290 18.49 -2.16 -3.88
CA GLN A 290 17.36 -3.09 -3.93
C GLN A 290 17.59 -4.32 -3.08
N LEU A 291 16.55 -4.85 -2.45
CA LEU A 291 16.61 -6.14 -1.78
C LEU A 291 16.29 -7.26 -2.76
N GLY A 292 17.08 -8.33 -2.74
CA GLY A 292 16.71 -9.58 -3.38
C GLY A 292 17.86 -10.33 -4.02
N THR A 293 17.53 -11.16 -5.00
CA THR A 293 18.46 -12.10 -5.63
C THR A 293 19.65 -11.38 -6.24
N ASN A 294 20.87 -11.81 -5.86
CA ASN A 294 22.15 -11.25 -6.32
C ASN A 294 22.34 -9.76 -6.04
N SER A 295 21.52 -9.15 -5.19
CA SER A 295 21.79 -7.79 -4.70
C SER A 295 22.81 -7.84 -3.56
N PRO A 296 23.79 -6.93 -3.54
CA PRO A 296 24.67 -6.76 -2.39
C PRO A 296 23.99 -6.00 -1.23
N ASP A 297 22.82 -5.39 -1.46
CA ASP A 297 22.18 -4.57 -0.44
C ASP A 297 21.48 -5.41 0.62
N THR A 298 21.59 -4.95 1.86
CA THR A 298 20.90 -5.54 3.01
C THR A 298 20.13 -4.48 3.78
N PRO A 299 19.04 -4.84 4.47
CA PRO A 299 18.32 -3.88 5.31
C PRO A 299 19.23 -3.21 6.35
N GLU A 300 20.14 -3.98 6.96
CA GLU A 300 21.04 -3.49 7.99
C GLU A 300 21.94 -2.36 7.50
N HIS A 301 22.60 -2.57 6.36
CA HIS A 301 23.62 -1.64 5.85
C HIS A 301 23.04 -0.53 4.98
N ASN A 302 21.90 -0.75 4.33
CA ASN A 302 21.41 0.14 3.28
C ASN A 302 20.10 0.84 3.62
N ALA A 303 19.26 0.29 4.50
CA ALA A 303 18.03 0.97 4.87
C ALA A 303 18.32 2.22 5.72
N VAL A 304 17.69 3.33 5.35
CA VAL A 304 17.72 4.60 6.07
C VAL A 304 16.38 4.75 6.80
N VAL A 305 16.44 5.10 8.08
CA VAL A 305 15.26 5.37 8.91
C VAL A 305 15.34 6.80 9.42
N SER A 306 14.29 7.57 9.17
CA SER A 306 14.16 8.97 9.56
C SER A 306 12.90 9.13 10.44
N PRO A 307 13.05 9.40 11.75
CA PRO A 307 11.93 9.80 12.58
C PRO A 307 11.54 11.25 12.27
N VAL A 308 10.27 11.47 11.91
CA VAL A 308 9.74 12.78 11.51
C VAL A 308 8.55 13.12 12.40
N GLU A 309 8.64 14.24 13.11
CA GLU A 309 7.49 14.78 13.84
C GLU A 309 6.44 15.27 12.84
N ILE A 310 5.21 14.80 12.99
CA ILE A 310 4.09 15.17 12.13
C ILE A 310 2.94 15.74 12.95
N GLU A 311 1.96 16.32 12.27
CA GLU A 311 0.77 16.90 12.86
C GLU A 311 -0.51 16.24 12.34
N VAL A 312 -1.58 16.34 13.13
CA VAL A 312 -2.92 15.94 12.68
C VAL A 312 -3.34 16.83 11.51
N GLY A 313 -3.66 16.16 10.39
CA GLY A 313 -3.93 16.78 9.10
C GLY A 313 -2.75 16.80 8.13
N ASP A 314 -1.55 16.38 8.53
CA ASP A 314 -0.45 16.14 7.59
C ASP A 314 -0.82 14.96 6.67
N VAL A 315 -0.30 15.02 5.45
CA VAL A 315 -0.53 14.05 4.38
C VAL A 315 0.75 13.27 4.14
N VAL A 316 0.69 11.95 4.36
CA VAL A 316 1.83 11.05 4.15
C VAL A 316 1.62 10.28 2.85
N LEU A 317 2.59 10.35 1.95
CA LEU A 317 2.58 9.70 0.64
C LEU A 317 3.71 8.68 0.58
N ALA A 318 3.42 7.44 0.17
CA ALA A 318 4.41 6.44 -0.22
C ALA A 318 4.20 6.08 -1.70
N MET A 319 5.26 6.17 -2.49
CA MET A 319 5.19 6.18 -3.96
C MET A 319 6.35 5.40 -4.58
N SER A 320 6.10 4.65 -5.66
CA SER A 320 7.15 4.09 -6.53
C SER A 320 7.67 5.12 -7.53
N ASP A 321 8.76 4.78 -8.22
CA ASP A 321 9.44 5.65 -9.19
C ASP A 321 8.49 6.16 -10.28
N GLY A 322 7.52 5.33 -10.68
CA GLY A 322 6.56 5.63 -11.72
C GLY A 322 5.64 6.81 -11.41
N VAL A 323 5.56 7.27 -10.17
CA VAL A 323 4.89 8.54 -9.82
C VAL A 323 5.89 9.69 -9.80
N THR A 324 7.02 9.51 -9.10
CA THR A 324 7.99 10.58 -8.85
C THR A 324 8.76 11.03 -10.09
N ASP A 325 8.87 10.16 -11.09
CA ASP A 325 9.49 10.49 -12.38
C ASP A 325 8.56 11.28 -13.30
N ASN A 326 7.25 11.25 -13.04
CA ASN A 326 6.22 11.79 -13.94
C ASN A 326 5.50 13.02 -13.39
N LEU A 327 5.63 13.32 -12.10
CA LEU A 327 5.00 14.47 -11.46
C LEU A 327 6.04 15.32 -10.73
N TRP A 328 5.97 16.63 -10.92
CA TRP A 328 6.82 17.55 -10.17
C TRP A 328 6.37 17.60 -8.71
N LYS A 329 7.29 17.95 -7.81
CA LYS A 329 7.01 18.01 -6.38
C LYS A 329 5.90 19.01 -6.06
N GLU A 330 5.93 20.13 -6.77
CA GLU A 330 4.96 21.22 -6.69
C GLU A 330 3.58 20.72 -7.11
N ASP A 331 3.48 19.94 -8.19
CA ASP A 331 2.21 19.36 -8.65
C ASP A 331 1.62 18.41 -7.60
N ILE A 332 2.46 17.60 -6.94
CA ILE A 332 2.02 16.68 -5.89
C ILE A 332 1.54 17.46 -4.66
N ALA A 333 2.22 18.54 -4.31
CA ALA A 333 1.85 19.40 -3.18
C ALA A 333 0.53 20.16 -3.41
N GLU A 334 0.17 20.46 -4.65
CA GLU A 334 -1.09 21.12 -5.01
C GLU A 334 -2.31 20.18 -4.99
N ILE A 335 -2.11 18.86 -5.09
CA ILE A 335 -3.20 17.87 -5.13
C ILE A 335 -3.78 17.55 -3.74
N SER A 336 -3.08 17.89 -2.66
CA SER A 336 -3.40 17.50 -1.27
C SER A 336 -4.06 18.60 -0.43
#